data_AF-A0A1T4YJZ7-F1
#
_entry.id   AF-A0A1T4YJZ7-F1
#
_cell.length_a   1.000
_cell.length_b   1.000
_cell.length_c   1.000
_cell.angle_alpha   90.00
_cell.angle_beta   90.00
_cell.angle_gamma   90.00
#
_symmetry.space_group_name_H-M   'P 1'
#
loop_
_entity.id
_entity.type
_entity.pdbx_description
1 polymer ?
#
loop_
_entity_poly.entity_id
_entity_poly.type
_entity_poly.pdbx_seq_one_letter_code
_entity_poly.pdbx_strand_id
1 'polypeptide(L)'
;MTGRARRLRDRPSWSRFIRTQGFSGSGLAAIVGGVVFAALVLTAVGVGLPLVLAEYTALIVFVGVPILVVIFAVSIFLAVRSTSRGARVQAWAEKSGMRYVHQRRSRNSAPWMGTPFARTGGYAVRHHAIGSDVETARFRSLPDGSGYHSAGLVNSFTFVRFTLPTSVPHLVVTSNRSSTLNAAGLAISGGRVLRGSIEFDSSFTLHCPADYERDALYIFTPDLLALMIDVAPGCDLELVDGTAYLYMSREPKLWDERVGADLLAVVELLRRKLDRQTRHYVDERSSAGTSRAGSPTVARSGLRLANRRSARGVLLATALWIPGIAVAVAIIAQALGWVSVL
;
A
#
# COMPACT_ATOMS: atom_id res chain seq x y z
N MET A 1 37.09 9.55 -23.25
CA MET A 1 35.85 9.61 -22.42
C MET A 1 34.78 8.77 -23.09
N THR A 2 34.69 7.51 -22.67
CA THR A 2 34.22 6.36 -23.48
C THR A 2 32.76 6.00 -23.17
N GLY A 3 32.07 5.40 -24.15
CA GLY A 3 30.62 5.15 -24.19
C GLY A 3 29.97 4.30 -23.07
N ARG A 4 30.67 4.04 -21.96
CA ARG A 4 30.12 3.41 -20.75
C ARG A 4 29.30 4.40 -19.90
N ALA A 5 29.66 5.69 -19.92
CA ALA A 5 28.95 6.74 -19.17
C ALA A 5 27.58 7.12 -19.77
N ARG A 6 27.35 6.86 -21.07
CA ARG A 6 26.04 7.11 -21.71
C ARG A 6 25.00 6.04 -21.34
N ARG A 7 25.42 4.78 -21.14
CA ARG A 7 24.53 3.66 -20.79
C ARG A 7 23.95 3.70 -19.36
N LEU A 8 24.49 4.55 -18.48
CA LEU A 8 23.97 4.72 -17.12
C LEU A 8 22.95 5.87 -17.01
N ARG A 9 22.87 6.76 -18.01
CA ARG A 9 21.98 7.93 -17.98
C ARG A 9 20.54 7.64 -18.40
N ASP A 10 20.34 6.54 -19.12
CA ASP A 10 19.03 6.11 -19.66
C ASP A 10 18.42 4.92 -18.91
N ARG A 11 18.95 4.56 -17.73
CA ARG A 11 18.27 3.56 -16.90
C ARG A 11 16.95 4.15 -16.39
N PRO A 12 15.83 3.40 -16.48
CA PRO A 12 14.57 3.84 -15.88
C PRO A 12 14.82 4.04 -14.38
N SER A 13 14.75 5.30 -13.93
CA SER A 13 15.11 5.69 -12.57
C SER A 13 13.87 6.17 -11.82
N TRP A 14 13.62 5.49 -10.71
CA TRP A 14 12.47 5.67 -9.83
C TRP A 14 12.42 7.02 -9.11
N SER A 15 13.49 7.82 -9.17
CA SER A 15 13.54 9.15 -8.57
C SER A 15 12.64 10.19 -9.26
N ARG A 16 12.29 9.98 -10.54
CA ARG A 16 11.38 10.88 -11.29
C ARG A 16 9.91 10.74 -10.88
N PHE A 17 9.58 9.62 -10.25
CA PHE A 17 8.23 9.21 -9.87
C PHE A 17 7.69 9.90 -8.61
N ILE A 18 8.58 10.24 -7.65
CA ILE A 18 8.20 10.63 -6.27
C ILE A 18 7.51 12.01 -6.19
N ARG A 19 7.55 12.83 -7.25
CA ARG A 19 7.16 14.26 -7.20
C ARG A 19 5.71 14.62 -7.55
N THR A 20 4.83 13.68 -7.92
CA THR A 20 3.45 14.07 -8.29
C THR A 20 2.38 13.19 -7.63
N GLN A 21 1.73 13.73 -6.60
CA GLN A 21 0.77 13.00 -5.77
C GLN A 21 -0.64 13.54 -5.96
N GLY A 22 -1.59 12.63 -6.19
CA GLY A 22 -3.01 12.93 -6.18
C GLY A 22 -3.71 12.17 -5.06
N PHE A 23 -4.55 12.88 -4.32
CA PHE A 23 -5.46 12.30 -3.32
C PHE A 23 -6.32 11.18 -3.93
N SER A 24 -6.50 10.09 -3.18
CA SER A 24 -7.33 8.93 -3.56
C SER A 24 -8.41 8.68 -2.51
N GLY A 25 -9.58 9.29 -2.72
CA GLY A 25 -10.83 8.95 -2.03
C GLY A 25 -11.67 8.00 -2.89
N SER A 26 -12.37 7.06 -2.27
CA SER A 26 -13.36 6.19 -2.90
C SER A 26 -14.57 7.01 -3.36
N GLY A 27 -14.65 7.30 -4.67
CA GLY A 27 -15.67 8.18 -5.25
C GLY A 27 -17.11 7.76 -4.93
N LEU A 28 -17.41 6.46 -4.85
CA LEU A 28 -18.77 5.98 -4.61
C LEU A 28 -19.29 6.31 -3.20
N ALA A 29 -18.43 6.20 -2.17
CA ALA A 29 -18.79 6.55 -0.80
C ALA A 29 -18.93 8.07 -0.62
N ALA A 30 -18.16 8.86 -1.39
CA ALA A 30 -18.29 10.30 -1.41
C ALA A 30 -19.60 10.75 -2.08
N ILE A 31 -20.06 10.07 -3.14
CA ILE A 31 -21.35 10.35 -3.79
C ILE A 31 -22.51 10.02 -2.86
N VAL A 32 -22.54 8.79 -2.32
CA VAL A 32 -23.65 8.35 -1.46
C VAL A 32 -23.69 9.17 -0.16
N GLY A 33 -22.52 9.43 0.45
CA GLY A 33 -22.41 10.30 1.61
C GLY A 33 -22.85 11.73 1.32
N GLY A 34 -22.46 12.29 0.16
CA GLY A 34 -22.86 13.63 -0.27
C GLY A 34 -24.36 13.76 -0.54
N VAL A 35 -24.97 12.76 -1.18
CA VAL A 35 -26.41 12.76 -1.47
C VAL A 35 -27.23 12.59 -0.19
N VAL A 36 -26.85 11.67 0.70
CA VAL A 36 -27.54 11.46 1.97
C VAL A 36 -27.39 12.68 2.88
N PHE A 37 -26.20 13.29 2.93
CA PHE A 37 -25.98 14.53 3.67
C PHE A 37 -26.79 15.70 3.10
N ALA A 38 -26.80 15.88 1.78
CA ALA A 38 -27.61 16.92 1.13
C ALA A 38 -29.11 16.70 1.38
N ALA A 39 -29.60 15.46 1.33
CA ALA A 39 -30.98 15.13 1.64
C ALA A 39 -31.32 15.43 3.11
N LEU A 40 -30.45 15.07 4.06
CA LEU A 40 -30.62 15.37 5.49
C LEU A 40 -30.64 16.88 5.77
N VAL A 41 -29.72 17.63 5.16
CA VAL A 41 -29.68 19.10 5.30
C VAL A 41 -30.90 19.74 4.65
N LEU A 42 -31.29 19.32 3.45
CA LEU A 42 -32.51 19.83 2.80
C LEU A 42 -33.77 19.53 3.61
N THR A 43 -33.84 18.35 4.25
CA THR A 43 -34.97 17.97 5.10
C THR A 43 -34.97 18.77 6.42
N ALA A 44 -33.80 18.96 7.05
CA ALA A 44 -33.66 19.76 8.26
C ALA A 44 -33.97 21.26 8.02
N VAL A 45 -33.49 21.81 6.89
CA VAL A 45 -33.70 23.20 6.49
C VAL A 45 -35.11 23.46 5.97
N GLY A 46 -35.67 22.53 5.20
CA GLY A 46 -36.99 22.69 4.57
C GLY A 46 -38.17 22.38 5.49
N VAL A 47 -38.00 21.49 6.47
CA VAL A 47 -39.10 21.03 7.34
C VAL A 47 -38.93 21.46 8.79
N GLY A 48 -37.72 21.35 9.36
CA GLY A 48 -37.50 21.58 10.80
C GLY A 48 -37.35 23.06 11.18
N LEU A 49 -36.77 23.86 10.29
CA LEU A 49 -36.32 25.22 10.60
C LEU A 49 -37.37 26.34 10.42
N PRO A 50 -38.30 26.28 9.45
CA PRO A 50 -39.38 27.27 9.32
C PRO A 50 -40.34 27.29 10.52
N LEU A 51 -40.36 26.22 11.31
CA LEU A 51 -41.16 26.09 12.52
C LEU A 51 -40.54 26.79 13.75
N VAL A 52 -39.26 27.18 13.71
CA VAL A 52 -38.52 27.67 14.90
C VAL A 52 -37.86 29.04 14.71
N LEU A 53 -37.47 29.43 13.48
CA LEU A 53 -36.61 30.60 13.26
C LEU A 53 -36.95 31.38 11.97
N ALA A 54 -38.06 32.12 11.96
CA ALA A 54 -38.51 32.90 10.79
C ALA A 54 -37.47 33.98 10.35
N GLU A 55 -36.70 34.53 11.29
CA GLU A 55 -35.78 35.65 11.08
C GLU A 55 -34.49 35.31 10.33
N TYR A 56 -34.14 34.02 10.17
CA TYR A 56 -32.87 33.59 9.56
C TYR A 56 -33.01 32.92 8.19
N THR A 57 -34.23 32.90 7.64
CA THR A 57 -34.55 32.29 6.34
C THR A 57 -33.68 32.83 5.20
N ALA A 58 -33.43 34.14 5.15
CA ALA A 58 -32.59 34.74 4.12
C ALA A 58 -31.13 34.28 4.19
N LEU A 59 -30.52 34.24 5.38
CA LEU A 59 -29.12 33.82 5.56
C LEU A 59 -28.92 32.38 5.09
N ILE A 60 -29.88 31.49 5.35
CA ILE A 60 -29.77 30.08 5.03
C ILE A 60 -29.95 29.81 3.54
N VAL A 61 -30.86 30.53 2.88
CA VAL A 61 -31.01 30.45 1.43
C VAL A 61 -29.78 31.03 0.73
N PHE A 62 -29.27 32.17 1.18
CA PHE A 62 -28.15 32.85 0.52
C PHE A 62 -26.77 32.28 0.84
N VAL A 63 -26.58 31.58 1.97
CA VAL A 63 -25.29 30.98 2.36
C VAL A 63 -25.34 29.45 2.32
N GLY A 64 -26.40 28.84 2.83
CA GLY A 64 -26.53 27.39 2.90
C GLY A 64 -26.69 26.72 1.54
N VAL A 65 -27.54 27.27 0.66
CA VAL A 65 -27.76 26.69 -0.68
C VAL A 65 -26.49 26.72 -1.53
N PRO A 66 -25.73 27.84 -1.63
CA PRO A 66 -24.46 27.84 -2.36
C PRO A 66 -23.42 26.85 -1.81
N ILE A 67 -23.31 26.72 -0.48
CA ILE A 67 -22.39 25.75 0.13
C ILE A 67 -22.78 24.31 -0.26
N LEU A 68 -24.07 23.98 -0.24
CA LEU A 68 -24.55 22.66 -0.67
C LEU A 68 -24.27 22.41 -2.17
N VAL A 69 -24.48 23.41 -3.03
CA VAL A 69 -24.16 23.30 -4.46
C VAL A 69 -22.67 23.05 -4.67
N VAL A 70 -21.80 23.75 -3.94
CA VAL A 70 -20.34 23.55 -4.00
C VAL A 70 -19.97 22.14 -3.52
N ILE A 71 -20.52 21.67 -2.39
CA ILE A 71 -20.26 20.31 -1.88
C ILE A 71 -20.72 19.25 -2.90
N PHE A 72 -21.88 19.45 -3.52
CA PHE A 72 -22.42 18.54 -4.54
C PHE A 72 -21.55 18.52 -5.80
N ALA A 73 -21.15 19.69 -6.30
CA ALA A 73 -20.26 19.82 -7.46
C ALA A 73 -18.88 19.17 -7.19
N VAL A 74 -18.30 19.40 -6.01
CA VAL A 74 -17.04 18.76 -5.58
C VAL A 74 -17.21 17.24 -5.48
N SER A 75 -18.32 16.74 -4.96
CA SER A 75 -18.60 15.31 -4.86
C SER A 75 -18.70 14.64 -6.24
N ILE A 76 -19.40 15.27 -7.19
CA ILE A 76 -19.47 14.82 -8.59
C ILE A 76 -18.08 14.84 -9.24
N PHE A 77 -17.32 15.92 -9.07
CA PHE A 77 -15.98 16.04 -9.63
C PHE A 77 -15.05 14.92 -9.12
N LEU A 78 -15.06 14.65 -7.82
CA LEU A 78 -14.27 13.57 -7.21
C LEU A 78 -14.71 12.18 -7.71
N ALA A 79 -16.02 11.99 -7.92
CA ALA A 79 -16.58 10.76 -8.49
C ALA A 79 -16.11 10.50 -9.92
N VAL A 80 -16.30 11.48 -10.81
CA VAL A 80 -15.87 11.41 -12.23
C VAL A 80 -14.35 11.19 -12.31
N ARG A 81 -13.58 11.85 -11.44
CA ARG A 81 -12.13 11.67 -11.34
C ARG A 81 -11.74 10.26 -10.90
N SER A 82 -12.49 9.64 -9.99
CA SER A 82 -12.24 8.25 -9.55
C SER A 82 -12.54 7.24 -10.65
N THR A 83 -13.66 7.39 -11.36
CA THR A 83 -14.05 6.48 -12.47
C THR A 83 -13.09 6.61 -13.64
N SER A 84 -12.72 7.84 -14.00
CA SER A 84 -11.74 8.12 -15.06
C SER A 84 -10.37 7.50 -14.78
N ARG A 85 -9.94 7.41 -13.51
CA ARG A 85 -8.68 6.75 -13.15
C ARG A 85 -8.75 5.26 -13.40
N GLY A 86 -9.82 4.60 -12.97
CA GLY A 86 -10.02 3.16 -13.18
C GLY A 86 -9.97 2.79 -14.66
N ALA A 87 -10.72 3.51 -15.49
CA ALA A 87 -10.75 3.30 -16.94
C ALA A 87 -9.38 3.50 -17.60
N ARG A 88 -8.59 4.48 -17.15
CA ARG A 88 -7.25 4.67 -17.71
C ARG A 88 -6.23 3.61 -17.27
N VAL A 89 -6.32 3.12 -16.03
CA VAL A 89 -5.49 1.98 -15.60
C VAL A 89 -5.90 0.72 -16.35
N GLN A 90 -7.19 0.53 -16.59
CA GLN A 90 -7.69 -0.57 -17.41
C GLN A 90 -7.10 -0.52 -18.83
N ALA A 91 -7.17 0.63 -19.50
CA ALA A 91 -6.59 0.80 -20.83
C ALA A 91 -5.08 0.52 -20.86
N TRP A 92 -4.34 0.96 -19.83
CA TRP A 92 -2.93 0.64 -19.69
C TRP A 92 -2.69 -0.86 -19.50
N ALA A 93 -3.48 -1.52 -18.63
CA ALA A 93 -3.36 -2.94 -18.36
C ALA A 93 -3.62 -3.77 -19.63
N GLU A 94 -4.70 -3.45 -20.35
CA GLU A 94 -5.06 -4.10 -21.62
C GLU A 94 -3.95 -3.92 -22.67
N LYS A 95 -3.42 -2.70 -22.83
CA LYS A 95 -2.28 -2.42 -23.73
C LYS A 95 -1.03 -3.21 -23.34
N SER A 96 -0.85 -3.47 -22.05
CA SER A 96 0.28 -4.24 -21.50
C SER A 96 0.03 -5.75 -21.50
N GLY A 97 -1.08 -6.24 -22.08
CA GLY A 97 -1.44 -7.65 -22.09
C GLY A 97 -1.88 -8.21 -20.73
N MET A 98 -2.26 -7.34 -19.80
CA MET A 98 -2.68 -7.69 -18.44
C MET A 98 -4.19 -7.62 -18.30
N ARG A 99 -4.75 -8.57 -17.53
CA ARG A 99 -6.16 -8.53 -17.14
C ARG A 99 -6.37 -7.52 -16.01
N TYR A 100 -7.38 -6.67 -16.16
CA TYR A 100 -7.73 -5.67 -15.16
C TYR A 100 -8.92 -6.11 -14.28
N VAL A 101 -8.82 -5.87 -12.98
CA VAL A 101 -9.93 -5.97 -12.02
C VAL A 101 -10.03 -4.67 -11.24
N HIS A 102 -11.14 -3.94 -11.44
CA HIS A 102 -11.32 -2.61 -10.89
C HIS A 102 -11.23 -2.57 -9.36
N GLN A 103 -12.02 -3.43 -8.70
CA GLN A 103 -12.03 -3.54 -7.25
C GLN A 103 -12.47 -4.95 -6.84
N ARG A 104 -11.81 -5.50 -5.82
CA ARG A 104 -12.21 -6.73 -5.16
C ARG A 104 -12.21 -6.50 -3.65
N ARG A 105 -13.27 -6.92 -2.97
CA ARG A 105 -13.35 -6.92 -1.51
C ARG A 105 -13.70 -8.33 -1.05
N SER A 106 -13.03 -8.81 0.00
CA SER A 106 -13.29 -10.11 0.60
C SER A 106 -13.15 -10.00 2.12
N ARG A 107 -13.92 -10.81 2.86
CA ARG A 107 -13.74 -11.04 4.31
C ARG A 107 -12.81 -12.23 4.60
N ASN A 108 -12.43 -13.00 3.58
CA ASN A 108 -11.48 -14.09 3.73
C ASN A 108 -10.05 -13.54 3.80
N SER A 109 -9.13 -14.37 4.28
CA SER A 109 -7.70 -14.07 4.27
C SER A 109 -7.22 -13.73 2.85
N ALA A 110 -6.29 -12.78 2.76
CA ALA A 110 -5.68 -12.41 1.51
C ALA A 110 -4.94 -13.63 0.88
N PRO A 111 -5.04 -13.83 -0.45
CA PRO A 111 -4.43 -14.99 -1.11
C PRO A 111 -2.90 -14.87 -1.28
N TRP A 112 -2.32 -13.73 -0.92
CA TRP A 112 -0.89 -13.45 -1.05
C TRP A 112 -0.13 -13.86 0.22
N MET A 113 1.12 -14.28 0.03
CA MET A 113 1.95 -14.87 1.10
C MET A 113 2.89 -13.88 1.79
N GLY A 114 3.03 -12.67 1.24
CA GLY A 114 3.84 -11.60 1.84
C GLY A 114 3.38 -11.19 3.24
N THR A 115 4.32 -10.67 4.02
CA THR A 115 4.18 -10.31 5.43
C THR A 115 2.96 -9.42 5.72
N PRO A 116 2.63 -8.40 4.89
CA PRO A 116 1.44 -7.57 5.11
C PRO A 116 0.09 -8.32 4.98
N PHE A 117 0.07 -9.48 4.33
CA PHE A 117 -1.17 -10.16 3.93
C PHE A 117 -1.61 -11.25 4.91
N ALA A 118 -0.65 -11.83 5.66
CA ALA A 118 -0.85 -13.03 6.47
C ALA A 118 -1.84 -12.88 7.65
N ARG A 119 -2.21 -11.66 8.05
CA ARG A 119 -3.04 -11.41 9.25
C ARG A 119 -4.13 -10.37 9.01
N THR A 120 -4.89 -10.53 7.92
CA THR A 120 -5.98 -9.62 7.56
C THR A 120 -7.35 -10.22 7.86
N GLY A 121 -8.28 -9.42 8.41
CA GLY A 121 -9.70 -9.82 8.63
C GLY A 121 -10.56 -9.81 7.37
N GLY A 122 -9.89 -9.80 6.22
CA GLY A 122 -10.43 -9.37 4.96
C GLY A 122 -9.52 -8.35 4.29
N TYR A 123 -9.76 -8.14 3.01
CA TYR A 123 -8.96 -7.23 2.21
C TYR A 123 -9.82 -6.52 1.16
N ALA A 124 -9.34 -5.34 0.75
CA ALA A 124 -9.81 -4.63 -0.41
C ALA A 124 -8.63 -4.35 -1.34
N VAL A 125 -8.78 -4.70 -2.61
CA VAL A 125 -7.79 -4.42 -3.64
C VAL A 125 -8.45 -3.57 -4.72
N ARG A 126 -7.72 -2.58 -5.23
CA ARG A 126 -8.13 -1.72 -6.34
C ARG A 126 -7.08 -1.74 -7.44
N HIS A 127 -7.55 -1.47 -8.65
CA HIS A 127 -6.71 -1.32 -9.85
C HIS A 127 -5.76 -2.51 -10.05
N HIS A 128 -6.30 -3.72 -9.89
CA HIS A 128 -5.52 -4.94 -9.94
C HIS A 128 -5.25 -5.30 -11.39
N ALA A 129 -4.01 -5.16 -11.84
CA ALA A 129 -3.57 -5.60 -13.15
C ALA A 129 -2.79 -6.92 -13.00
N ILE A 130 -3.19 -7.92 -13.75
CA ILE A 130 -2.72 -9.31 -13.61
C ILE A 130 -2.19 -9.77 -14.97
N GLY A 131 -0.87 -9.85 -15.09
CA GLY A 131 -0.17 -10.47 -16.23
C GLY A 131 0.16 -11.95 -15.97
N SER A 132 0.93 -12.56 -16.87
CA SER A 132 1.43 -13.93 -16.74
C SER A 132 2.42 -14.08 -15.58
N ASP A 133 3.39 -13.17 -15.50
CA ASP A 133 4.54 -13.27 -14.60
C ASP A 133 4.58 -12.14 -13.55
N VAL A 134 3.74 -11.12 -13.73
CA VAL A 134 3.71 -9.91 -12.91
C VAL A 134 2.26 -9.53 -12.63
N GLU A 135 1.93 -9.27 -11.37
CA GLU A 135 0.69 -8.60 -10.98
C GLU A 135 0.97 -7.37 -10.13
N THR A 136 0.13 -6.36 -10.24
CA THR A 136 0.23 -5.12 -9.45
C THR A 136 -1.14 -4.71 -8.96
N ALA A 137 -1.23 -4.28 -7.71
CA ALA A 137 -2.48 -3.87 -7.13
C ALA A 137 -2.31 -2.94 -5.94
N ARG A 138 -3.31 -2.08 -5.74
CA ARG A 138 -3.40 -1.29 -4.51
C ARG A 138 -4.17 -2.05 -3.44
N PHE A 139 -3.46 -2.46 -2.40
CA PHE A 139 -3.97 -3.21 -1.28
C PHE A 139 -4.39 -2.32 -0.12
N ARG A 140 -5.45 -2.73 0.56
CA ARG A 140 -5.89 -2.22 1.86
C ARG A 140 -6.37 -3.40 2.71
N SER A 141 -5.80 -3.56 3.89
CA SER A 141 -6.30 -4.51 4.88
C SER A 141 -7.63 -4.02 5.45
N LEU A 142 -8.56 -4.95 5.72
CA LEU A 142 -9.78 -4.66 6.46
C LEU A 142 -9.61 -5.09 7.93
N PRO A 143 -10.18 -4.31 8.88
CA PRO A 143 -10.27 -4.70 10.28
C PRO A 143 -10.86 -6.09 10.46
N ASP A 144 -10.20 -6.93 11.27
CA ASP A 144 -10.70 -8.22 11.79
C ASP A 144 -11.51 -8.05 13.09
N GLY A 145 -11.53 -6.85 13.67
CA GLY A 145 -12.11 -6.58 14.99
C GLY A 145 -11.17 -6.87 16.15
N SER A 146 -10.02 -7.53 15.91
CA SER A 146 -9.03 -7.89 16.93
C SER A 146 -7.74 -7.11 16.76
N GLY A 147 -7.72 -5.86 17.25
CA GLY A 147 -6.54 -5.14 17.75
C GLY A 147 -5.43 -4.73 16.78
N TYR A 148 -5.18 -5.47 15.69
CA TYR A 148 -4.11 -5.18 14.72
C TYR A 148 -4.61 -4.33 13.55
N HIS A 149 -5.87 -4.54 13.17
CA HIS A 149 -6.54 -3.78 12.10
C HIS A 149 -7.79 -3.03 12.59
N SER A 150 -8.20 -3.18 13.85
CA SER A 150 -9.34 -2.47 14.46
C SER A 150 -9.21 -0.95 14.43
N ALA A 151 -7.99 -0.43 14.31
CA ALA A 151 -7.69 1.00 14.27
C ALA A 151 -7.89 1.67 12.89
N GLY A 152 -8.20 0.94 11.81
CA GLY A 152 -8.45 1.55 10.48
C GLY A 152 -7.27 2.32 9.85
N LEU A 153 -6.09 2.34 10.49
CA LEU A 153 -4.89 3.08 10.06
C LEU A 153 -3.90 2.25 9.22
N VAL A 154 -4.30 1.13 8.61
CA VAL A 154 -3.43 0.49 7.60
C VAL A 154 -3.45 1.36 6.35
N ASN A 155 -2.45 2.22 6.22
CA ASN A 155 -2.21 2.98 5.01
C ASN A 155 -2.24 2.00 3.82
N SER A 156 -3.14 2.25 2.87
CA SER A 156 -3.18 1.46 1.64
C SER A 156 -1.83 1.58 0.95
N PHE A 157 -1.29 0.48 0.46
CA PHE A 157 -0.05 0.46 -0.29
C PHE A 157 -0.27 -0.20 -1.64
N THR A 158 0.66 0.00 -2.56
CA THR A 158 0.70 -0.74 -3.82
C THR A 158 1.75 -1.82 -3.71
N PHE A 159 1.46 -3.02 -4.21
CA PHE A 159 2.45 -4.07 -4.36
C PHE A 159 2.56 -4.45 -5.82
N VAL A 160 3.76 -4.84 -6.23
CA VAL A 160 4.01 -5.65 -7.43
C VAL A 160 4.48 -7.01 -6.97
N ARG A 161 3.94 -8.07 -7.57
CA ARG A 161 4.34 -9.45 -7.30
C ARG A 161 4.84 -10.09 -8.58
N PHE A 162 5.93 -10.86 -8.47
CA PHE A 162 6.40 -11.76 -9.53
C PHE A 162 6.98 -13.04 -8.95
N THR A 163 7.00 -14.10 -9.75
CA THR A 163 7.48 -15.42 -9.33
C THR A 163 9.00 -15.53 -9.40
N LEU A 164 9.58 -16.31 -8.49
CA LEU A 164 10.97 -16.71 -8.50
C LEU A 164 11.10 -18.13 -9.08
N PRO A 165 12.24 -18.48 -9.70
CA PRO A 165 12.46 -19.81 -10.27
C PRO A 165 12.57 -20.92 -9.21
N THR A 166 12.93 -20.58 -7.97
CA THR A 166 12.97 -21.52 -6.84
C THR A 166 12.48 -20.87 -5.56
N SER A 167 12.16 -21.69 -4.56
CA SER A 167 11.81 -21.19 -3.23
C SER A 167 13.06 -20.75 -2.46
N VAL A 168 13.01 -19.55 -1.88
CA VAL A 168 14.11 -18.94 -1.12
C VAL A 168 13.69 -18.67 0.33
N PRO A 169 14.65 -18.52 1.26
CA PRO A 169 14.34 -18.07 2.61
C PRO A 169 13.61 -16.72 2.59
N HIS A 170 12.89 -16.45 3.67
CA HIS A 170 12.13 -15.22 3.80
C HIS A 170 13.04 -14.03 4.09
N LEU A 171 13.35 -13.27 3.05
CA LEU A 171 14.27 -12.15 3.09
C LEU A 171 13.53 -10.84 2.83
N VAL A 172 13.85 -9.79 3.57
CA VAL A 172 13.19 -8.50 3.42
C VAL A 172 14.20 -7.37 3.38
N VAL A 173 14.09 -6.51 2.38
CA VAL A 173 14.81 -5.25 2.28
C VAL A 173 13.82 -4.11 2.52
N THR A 174 14.06 -3.31 3.56
CA THR A 174 13.24 -2.14 3.88
C THR A 174 13.98 -0.86 3.55
N SER A 175 13.30 0.13 2.96
CA SER A 175 13.87 1.46 2.75
C SER A 175 13.95 2.27 4.05
N ASN A 176 15.10 2.89 4.30
CA ASN A 176 15.32 3.73 5.48
C ASN A 176 14.56 5.07 5.40
N ARG A 177 14.18 5.52 4.19
CA ARG A 177 13.48 6.80 3.99
C ARG A 177 11.96 6.67 3.93
N SER A 178 11.46 5.59 3.32
CA SER A 178 10.02 5.45 3.03
C SER A 178 9.56 4.01 3.04
N SER A 179 9.92 3.23 4.08
CA SER A 179 9.46 1.85 4.18
C SER A 179 7.96 1.75 4.37
N THR A 180 7.34 1.03 3.44
CA THR A 180 5.91 0.72 3.42
C THR A 180 5.56 -0.31 4.49
N LEU A 181 6.43 -1.30 4.70
CA LEU A 181 6.27 -2.32 5.72
C LEU A 181 6.32 -1.70 7.13
N ASN A 182 7.30 -0.84 7.38
CA ASN A 182 7.40 -0.11 8.65
C ASN A 182 6.21 0.85 8.84
N ALA A 183 5.78 1.55 7.79
CA ALA A 183 4.62 2.43 7.84
C ALA A 183 3.29 1.67 8.05
N ALA A 184 3.21 0.41 7.61
CA ALA A 184 2.12 -0.51 7.93
C ALA A 184 2.20 -1.09 9.36
N GLY A 185 3.19 -0.64 10.16
CA GLY A 185 3.38 -1.08 11.54
C GLY A 185 3.95 -2.49 11.67
N LEU A 186 4.53 -3.04 10.60
CA LEU A 186 5.18 -4.35 10.59
C LEU A 186 6.60 -4.18 11.12
N ALA A 187 6.83 -4.52 12.39
CA ALA A 187 8.18 -4.55 12.93
C ALA A 187 8.84 -5.87 12.54
N ILE A 188 9.77 -5.83 11.60
CA ILE A 188 10.62 -6.97 11.24
C ILE A 188 11.65 -7.16 12.37
N SER A 189 11.21 -7.74 13.48
CA SER A 189 12.00 -7.80 14.72
C SER A 189 12.67 -9.15 14.97
N GLY A 190 12.28 -10.19 14.22
CA GLY A 190 12.81 -11.54 14.39
C GLY A 190 14.02 -11.88 13.52
N GLY A 191 14.45 -10.95 12.66
CA GLY A 191 15.53 -11.18 11.71
C GLY A 191 16.86 -10.59 12.14
N ARG A 192 17.95 -11.12 11.59
CA ARG A 192 19.27 -10.52 11.67
C ARG A 192 19.37 -9.43 10.61
N VAL A 193 19.84 -8.27 11.03
CA VAL A 193 20.15 -7.15 10.14
C VAL A 193 21.52 -7.38 9.54
N LEU A 194 21.59 -7.39 8.21
CA LEU A 194 22.84 -7.53 7.48
C LEU A 194 23.30 -6.17 6.97
N ARG A 195 24.60 -5.91 7.13
CA ARG A 195 25.27 -4.78 6.51
C ARG A 195 25.69 -5.17 5.11
N GLY A 196 25.27 -4.37 4.13
CA GLY A 196 25.70 -4.51 2.75
C GLY A 196 26.93 -3.65 2.50
N SER A 197 26.80 -2.67 1.60
CA SER A 197 27.76 -1.59 1.42
C SER A 197 27.34 -0.34 2.21
N ILE A 198 28.27 0.60 2.44
CA ILE A 198 27.97 1.90 3.07
C ILE A 198 26.82 2.62 2.34
N GLU A 199 26.83 2.61 1.01
CA GLU A 199 25.81 3.24 0.18
C GLU A 199 24.45 2.54 0.35
N PHE A 200 24.42 1.22 0.40
CA PHE A 200 23.21 0.45 0.64
C PHE A 200 22.65 0.71 2.04
N ASP A 201 23.49 0.59 3.08
CA ASP A 201 23.09 0.78 4.47
C ASP A 201 22.57 2.21 4.74
N SER A 202 22.93 3.20 3.91
CA SER A 202 22.37 4.55 3.97
C SER A 202 20.93 4.64 3.44
N SER A 203 20.55 3.74 2.53
CA SER A 203 19.27 3.78 1.80
C SER A 203 18.29 2.69 2.23
N PHE A 204 18.80 1.54 2.68
CA PHE A 204 18.05 0.33 2.96
C PHE A 204 18.61 -0.43 4.16
N THR A 205 17.83 -1.38 4.64
CA THR A 205 18.19 -2.37 5.66
C THR A 205 17.78 -3.75 5.17
N LEU A 206 18.69 -4.74 5.16
CA LEU A 206 18.41 -6.12 4.80
C LEU A 206 18.16 -6.96 6.06
N HIS A 207 17.04 -7.67 6.09
CA HIS A 207 16.60 -8.56 7.16
C HIS A 207 16.53 -9.99 6.65
N CYS A 208 17.07 -10.92 7.44
CA CYS A 208 17.04 -12.35 7.15
C CYS A 208 16.71 -13.17 8.41
N PRO A 209 16.18 -14.39 8.29
CA PRO A 209 15.98 -15.26 9.45
C PRO A 209 17.33 -15.60 10.09
N ALA A 210 17.31 -15.95 11.39
CA ALA A 210 18.51 -16.46 12.04
C ALA A 210 19.02 -17.70 11.28
N ASP A 211 20.34 -17.84 11.19
CA ASP A 211 21.06 -18.91 10.49
C ASP A 211 20.98 -18.88 8.95
N TYR A 212 20.36 -17.85 8.37
CA TYR A 212 20.26 -17.62 6.93
C TYR A 212 21.06 -16.39 6.45
N GLU A 213 21.98 -15.87 7.27
CA GLU A 213 22.80 -14.71 6.93
C GLU A 213 23.64 -14.96 5.66
N ARG A 214 24.23 -16.16 5.55
CA ARG A 214 25.03 -16.54 4.38
C ARG A 214 24.17 -16.65 3.12
N ASP A 215 23.01 -17.29 3.23
CA ASP A 215 22.04 -17.45 2.14
C ASP A 215 21.54 -16.08 1.64
N ALA A 216 21.29 -15.17 2.59
CA ALA A 216 20.88 -13.80 2.28
C ALA A 216 21.97 -13.05 1.49
N LEU A 217 23.25 -13.17 1.87
CA LEU A 217 24.36 -12.55 1.14
C LEU A 217 24.63 -13.22 -0.23
N TYR A 218 24.33 -14.52 -0.37
CA TYR A 218 24.38 -15.21 -1.66
C TYR A 218 23.32 -14.68 -2.63
N ILE A 219 22.08 -14.48 -2.16
CA ILE A 219 20.98 -13.97 -2.98
C ILE A 219 21.13 -12.46 -3.24
N PHE A 220 21.39 -11.69 -2.18
CA PHE A 220 21.57 -10.24 -2.22
C PHE A 220 23.02 -9.87 -2.50
N THR A 221 23.47 -10.25 -3.70
CA THR A 221 24.79 -9.89 -4.19
C THR A 221 24.96 -8.36 -4.28
N PRO A 222 26.20 -7.83 -4.15
CA PRO A 222 26.45 -6.38 -4.17
C PRO A 222 25.85 -5.65 -5.39
N ASP A 223 25.79 -6.30 -6.54
CA ASP A 223 25.19 -5.73 -7.75
C ASP A 223 23.65 -5.76 -7.77
N LEU A 224 22.99 -6.66 -7.03
CA LEU A 224 21.54 -6.57 -6.77
C LEU A 224 21.26 -5.42 -5.78
N LEU A 225 22.08 -5.28 -4.74
CA LEU A 225 21.94 -4.17 -3.78
C LEU A 225 22.12 -2.81 -4.49
N ALA A 226 23.14 -2.67 -5.33
CA ALA A 226 23.34 -1.46 -6.15
C ALA A 226 22.17 -1.23 -7.12
N LEU A 227 21.65 -2.31 -7.73
CA LEU A 227 20.49 -2.21 -8.60
C LEU A 227 19.27 -1.65 -7.85
N MET A 228 19.02 -2.11 -6.62
CA MET A 228 17.91 -1.58 -5.80
C MET A 228 18.06 -0.09 -5.51
N ILE A 229 19.28 0.40 -5.26
CA ILE A 229 19.57 1.83 -5.07
C ILE A 229 19.25 2.62 -6.35
N ASP A 230 19.67 2.11 -7.50
CA ASP A 230 19.48 2.76 -8.80
C ASP A 230 18.00 2.83 -9.20
N VAL A 231 17.29 1.70 -9.09
CA VAL A 231 16.00 1.51 -9.75
C VAL A 231 14.83 1.30 -8.81
N ALA A 232 15.01 1.13 -7.50
CA ALA A 232 13.89 1.01 -6.57
C ALA A 232 14.07 1.81 -5.25
N PRO A 233 14.62 3.04 -5.28
CA PRO A 233 14.73 3.87 -4.08
C PRO A 233 13.37 4.09 -3.44
N GLY A 234 13.28 3.83 -2.13
CA GLY A 234 12.06 4.05 -1.36
C GLY A 234 11.03 2.92 -1.43
N CYS A 235 11.31 1.84 -2.15
CA CYS A 235 10.47 0.64 -2.16
C CYS A 235 11.01 -0.40 -1.17
N ASP A 236 10.12 -1.20 -0.60
CA ASP A 236 10.54 -2.39 0.15
C ASP A 236 10.47 -3.61 -0.77
N LEU A 237 11.41 -4.54 -0.65
CA LEU A 237 11.42 -5.80 -1.39
C LEU A 237 11.32 -6.96 -0.38
N GLU A 238 10.42 -7.89 -0.61
CA GLU A 238 10.26 -9.10 0.18
C GLU A 238 10.33 -10.32 -0.73
N LEU A 239 11.19 -11.27 -0.39
CA LEU A 239 11.25 -12.58 -1.01
C LEU A 239 10.68 -13.58 -0.02
N VAL A 240 9.64 -14.32 -0.40
CA VAL A 240 8.97 -15.30 0.45
C VAL A 240 8.57 -16.51 -0.38
N ASP A 241 9.00 -17.69 0.05
CA ASP A 241 8.85 -18.94 -0.70
C ASP A 241 9.36 -18.75 -2.15
N GLY A 242 8.55 -19.03 -3.17
CA GLY A 242 8.88 -18.80 -4.59
C GLY A 242 8.38 -17.47 -5.15
N THR A 243 8.19 -16.43 -4.34
CA THR A 243 7.59 -15.16 -4.80
C THR A 243 8.36 -13.95 -4.27
N ALA A 244 8.48 -12.94 -5.12
CA ALA A 244 8.98 -11.62 -4.74
C ALA A 244 7.85 -10.59 -4.73
N TYR A 245 7.85 -9.71 -3.74
CA TYR A 245 6.94 -8.58 -3.60
C TYR A 245 7.74 -7.28 -3.51
N LEU A 246 7.39 -6.30 -4.35
CA LEU A 246 7.88 -4.93 -4.27
C LEU A 246 6.77 -4.04 -3.73
N TYR A 247 6.98 -3.41 -2.57
CA TYR A 247 5.99 -2.57 -1.90
C TYR A 247 6.29 -1.09 -2.08
N MET A 248 5.24 -0.34 -2.36
CA MET A 248 5.25 1.10 -2.57
C MET A 248 4.15 1.73 -1.71
N SER A 249 4.50 2.75 -0.93
CA SER A 249 3.51 3.43 -0.08
C SER A 249 2.44 4.16 -0.90
N ARG A 250 2.77 4.52 -2.15
CA ARG A 250 1.93 5.31 -3.04
C ARG A 250 1.72 4.60 -4.37
N GLU A 251 0.56 4.84 -4.95
CA GLU A 251 0.16 4.19 -6.19
C GLU A 251 0.75 4.90 -7.41
N PRO A 252 1.39 4.16 -8.33
CA PRO A 252 1.87 4.73 -9.57
C PRO A 252 0.73 5.18 -10.47
N LYS A 253 0.98 6.28 -11.20
CA LYS A 253 0.08 6.77 -12.24
C LYS A 253 0.22 5.88 -13.48
N LEU A 254 -0.25 4.64 -13.38
CA LEU A 254 -0.12 3.63 -14.45
C LEU A 254 -0.73 4.08 -15.78
N TRP A 255 -1.68 5.01 -15.73
CA TRP A 255 -2.28 5.63 -16.92
C TRP A 255 -1.36 6.60 -17.68
N ASP A 256 -0.26 7.04 -17.09
CA ASP A 256 0.79 7.74 -17.82
C ASP A 256 1.66 6.68 -18.49
N GLU A 257 1.69 6.69 -19.82
CA GLU A 257 2.38 5.68 -20.64
C GLU A 257 3.86 5.53 -20.24
N ARG A 258 4.53 6.64 -19.90
CA ARG A 258 5.92 6.60 -19.47
C ARG A 258 6.07 5.94 -18.11
N VAL A 259 5.20 6.29 -17.14
CA VAL A 259 5.24 5.73 -15.78
C VAL A 259 4.92 4.24 -15.80
N GLY A 260 3.92 3.83 -16.59
CA GLY A 260 3.57 2.42 -16.76
C GLY A 260 4.71 1.61 -17.38
N ALA A 261 5.32 2.12 -18.46
CA ALA A 261 6.46 1.47 -19.11
C ALA A 261 7.69 1.39 -18.19
N ASP A 262 8.01 2.46 -17.46
CA ASP A 262 9.12 2.51 -16.52
C ASP A 262 8.93 1.51 -15.38
N LEU A 263 7.71 1.39 -14.83
CA LEU A 263 7.42 0.39 -13.79
C LEU A 263 7.71 -1.03 -14.29
N LEU A 264 7.18 -1.40 -15.47
CA LEU A 264 7.39 -2.72 -16.05
C LEU A 264 8.87 -2.96 -16.35
N ALA A 265 9.58 -1.97 -16.86
CA ALA A 265 11.02 -2.08 -17.13
C ALA A 265 11.85 -2.29 -15.86
N VAL A 266 11.52 -1.60 -14.77
CA VAL A 266 12.18 -1.77 -13.47
C VAL A 266 11.89 -3.14 -12.88
N VAL A 267 10.63 -3.55 -12.87
CA VAL A 267 10.20 -4.86 -12.37
C VAL A 267 10.90 -5.96 -13.15
N GLU A 268 10.95 -5.85 -14.47
CA GLU A 268 11.62 -6.82 -15.32
C GLU A 268 13.15 -6.85 -15.09
N LEU A 269 13.78 -5.71 -14.83
CA LEU A 269 15.20 -5.64 -14.50
C LEU A 269 15.50 -6.33 -13.15
N LEU A 270 14.68 -6.09 -12.13
CA LEU A 270 14.77 -6.76 -10.84
C LEU A 270 14.48 -8.26 -10.97
N ARG A 271 13.43 -8.65 -11.72
CA ARG A 271 13.05 -10.04 -11.94
C ARG A 271 14.17 -10.83 -12.62
N ARG A 272 14.75 -10.33 -13.70
CA ARG A 272 15.91 -11.00 -14.35
C ARG A 272 17.09 -11.15 -13.43
N LYS A 273 17.34 -10.13 -12.59
CA LYS A 273 18.46 -10.17 -11.65
C LYS A 273 18.22 -11.20 -10.54
N LEU A 274 17.03 -11.21 -9.95
CA LEU A 274 16.61 -12.18 -8.93
C LEU A 274 16.52 -13.60 -9.49
N ASP A 275 15.99 -13.79 -10.69
CA ASP A 275 15.97 -15.09 -11.37
C ASP A 275 17.38 -15.68 -11.47
N ARG A 276 18.34 -14.89 -11.96
CA ARG A 276 19.73 -15.32 -12.06
C ARG A 276 20.33 -15.70 -10.71
N GLN A 277 20.04 -14.96 -9.65
CA GLN A 277 20.61 -15.24 -8.31
C GLN A 277 19.91 -16.38 -7.57
N THR A 278 18.65 -16.66 -7.88
CA THR A 278 17.86 -17.65 -7.14
C THR A 278 17.75 -18.98 -7.87
N ARG A 279 17.94 -19.03 -9.20
CA ARG A 279 17.77 -20.26 -10.01
C ARG A 279 18.60 -21.46 -9.52
N HIS A 280 19.79 -21.21 -8.98
CA HIS A 280 20.69 -22.26 -8.47
C HIS A 280 20.71 -22.34 -6.94
N TYR A 281 19.80 -21.63 -6.26
CA TYR A 281 19.73 -21.67 -4.81
C TYR A 281 19.18 -23.02 -4.35
N VAL A 282 19.88 -23.64 -3.40
CA VAL A 282 19.49 -24.87 -2.73
C VAL A 282 19.79 -24.68 -1.24
N ASP A 283 18.79 -24.92 -0.39
CA ASP A 283 19.01 -24.91 1.05
C ASP A 283 19.57 -26.27 1.48
N GLU A 284 20.86 -26.32 1.79
CA GLU A 284 21.54 -27.53 2.29
C GLU A 284 20.88 -28.09 3.57
N ARG A 285 20.12 -27.27 4.30
CA ARG A 285 19.43 -27.66 5.53
C ARG A 285 18.12 -28.38 5.27
N SER A 286 17.50 -28.20 4.11
CA SER A 286 16.22 -28.84 3.77
C SER A 286 16.40 -30.29 3.31
N SER A 287 17.57 -30.65 2.76
CA SER A 287 17.91 -32.02 2.35
C SER A 287 18.33 -32.93 3.52
N ALA A 288 18.80 -32.36 4.64
CA ALA A 288 19.17 -33.10 5.85
C ALA A 288 17.96 -33.59 6.67
N GLY A 289 16.74 -33.13 6.38
CA GLY A 289 15.51 -33.48 7.08
C GLY A 289 14.50 -34.19 6.17
N THR A 290 14.51 -35.54 6.19
CA THR A 290 13.51 -36.45 5.59
C THR A 290 12.67 -35.86 4.45
N SER A 291 13.20 -35.99 3.23
CA SER A 291 12.52 -35.66 1.97
C SER A 291 11.20 -36.45 1.84
N ARG A 292 10.09 -35.83 2.24
CA ARG A 292 8.73 -36.25 1.89
C ARG A 292 8.32 -35.42 0.67
N ALA A 293 7.82 -36.05 -0.39
CA ALA A 293 7.32 -35.35 -1.56
C ALA A 293 6.26 -34.32 -1.14
N GLY A 294 6.53 -33.03 -1.37
CA GLY A 294 5.73 -31.89 -0.89
C GLY A 294 6.32 -31.08 0.28
N SER A 295 7.49 -31.47 0.81
CA SER A 295 8.21 -30.66 1.81
C SER A 295 8.80 -29.38 1.19
N PRO A 296 8.79 -28.25 1.92
CA PRO A 296 9.36 -27.00 1.43
C PRO A 296 10.86 -27.14 1.12
N THR A 297 11.30 -26.58 -0.01
CA THR A 297 12.71 -26.58 -0.45
C THR A 297 13.64 -25.82 0.50
N VAL A 298 13.06 -25.05 1.43
CA VAL A 298 13.75 -24.28 2.48
C VAL A 298 13.32 -24.82 3.83
N ALA A 299 14.27 -24.98 4.76
CA ALA A 299 13.99 -25.47 6.09
C ALA A 299 13.04 -24.52 6.86
N ARG A 300 12.32 -25.06 7.86
CA ARG A 300 11.26 -24.33 8.57
C ARG A 300 11.72 -23.01 9.20
N SER A 301 12.97 -22.94 9.67
CA SER A 301 13.56 -21.72 10.24
C SER A 301 13.70 -20.59 9.21
N GLY A 302 13.86 -20.92 7.93
CA GLY A 302 13.98 -19.95 6.84
C GLY A 302 12.63 -19.43 6.31
N LEU A 303 11.51 -20.08 6.68
CA LEU A 303 10.24 -19.81 6.03
C LEU A 303 9.64 -18.45 6.39
N ARG A 304 9.76 -17.96 7.64
CA ARG A 304 9.10 -16.71 8.04
C ARG A 304 9.89 -15.95 9.09
N LEU A 305 9.92 -14.63 8.92
CA LEU A 305 10.50 -13.70 9.88
C LEU A 305 9.42 -13.40 10.92
N ALA A 306 9.80 -13.43 12.20
CA ALA A 306 8.87 -13.04 13.25
C ALA A 306 8.58 -11.53 13.15
N ASN A 307 7.30 -11.20 13.10
CA ASN A 307 6.80 -9.84 13.06
C ASN A 307 6.11 -9.51 14.39
N ARG A 308 6.50 -8.41 15.04
CA ARG A 308 5.90 -7.94 16.30
C ARG A 308 5.08 -6.68 16.08
N ARG A 309 4.11 -6.46 16.98
CA ARG A 309 3.26 -5.26 16.98
C ARG A 309 4.11 -4.02 17.28
N SER A 310 4.06 -3.01 16.42
CA SER A 310 4.68 -1.70 16.69
C SER A 310 3.77 -0.85 17.59
N ALA A 311 4.22 -0.53 18.80
CA ALA A 311 3.49 0.32 19.75
C ALA A 311 3.24 1.75 19.22
N ARG A 312 4.11 2.25 18.33
CA ARG A 312 3.99 3.59 17.72
C ARG A 312 2.78 3.72 16.79
N GLY A 313 2.43 2.64 16.07
CA GLY A 313 1.25 2.61 15.21
C GLY A 313 -0.06 2.65 16.02
N VAL A 314 -0.06 2.03 17.20
CA VAL A 314 -1.20 2.04 18.12
C VAL A 314 -1.42 3.44 18.72
N LEU A 315 -0.35 4.13 19.13
CA LEU A 315 -0.44 5.47 19.72
C LEU A 315 -0.89 6.55 18.72
N LEU A 316 -0.40 6.50 17.49
CA LEU A 316 -0.83 7.42 16.41
C LEU A 316 -2.28 7.17 15.99
N ALA A 317 -2.71 5.90 16.02
CA ALA A 317 -4.09 5.54 15.75
C ALA A 317 -5.05 6.08 16.81
N THR A 318 -4.68 6.04 18.10
CA THR A 318 -5.52 6.55 19.19
C THR A 318 -5.60 8.08 19.21
N ALA A 319 -4.53 8.79 18.85
CA ALA A 319 -4.48 10.25 18.88
C ALA A 319 -5.43 10.92 17.85
N LEU A 320 -5.74 10.23 16.74
CA LEU A 320 -6.56 10.77 15.65
C LEU A 320 -8.06 10.87 16.00
N TRP A 321 -8.53 10.11 17.00
CA TRP A 321 -9.94 10.08 17.40
C TRP A 321 -10.31 11.09 18.48
N ILE A 322 -9.32 11.57 19.23
CA ILE A 322 -9.52 12.49 20.37
C ILE A 322 -10.21 13.80 19.95
N PRO A 323 -9.87 14.45 18.82
CA PRO A 323 -10.55 15.68 18.40
C PRO A 323 -12.00 15.43 17.96
N GLY A 324 -12.27 14.32 17.28
CA GLY A 324 -13.62 13.98 16.80
C GLY A 324 -14.57 13.63 17.93
N ILE A 325 -14.08 12.93 18.96
CA ILE A 325 -14.84 12.61 20.16
C ILE A 325 -15.14 13.90 20.96
N ALA A 326 -14.16 14.80 21.09
CA ALA A 326 -14.37 16.08 21.77
C ALA A 326 -15.45 16.94 21.09
N VAL A 327 -15.46 16.99 19.76
CA VAL A 327 -16.49 17.71 18.98
C VAL A 327 -17.87 17.05 19.13
N ALA A 328 -17.94 15.72 19.08
CA ALA A 328 -19.21 14.99 19.26
C ALA A 328 -19.79 15.19 20.67
N VAL A 329 -18.95 15.17 21.70
CA VAL A 329 -19.36 15.43 23.10
C VAL A 329 -19.83 16.88 23.26
N ALA A 330 -19.16 17.85 22.64
CA ALA A 330 -19.58 19.26 22.68
C ALA A 330 -20.95 19.48 22.01
N ILE A 331 -21.20 18.82 20.87
CA ILE A 331 -22.49 18.89 20.17
C ILE A 331 -23.60 18.24 21.00
N ILE A 332 -23.33 17.10 21.64
CA ILE A 332 -24.29 16.42 22.52
C ILE A 332 -24.59 17.27 23.77
N ALA A 333 -23.57 17.89 24.37
CA ALA A 333 -23.73 18.77 25.53
C ALA A 333 -24.55 20.03 25.19
N GLN A 334 -24.40 20.59 23.99
CA GLN A 334 -25.24 21.69 23.50
C GLN A 334 -26.68 21.25 23.23
N ALA A 335 -26.88 20.08 22.59
CA ALA A 335 -28.22 19.55 22.30
C ALA A 335 -29.01 19.18 23.57
N LEU A 336 -28.32 18.78 24.64
CA LEU A 336 -28.90 18.50 25.96
C LEU A 336 -29.06 19.74 26.84
N GLY A 337 -28.68 20.93 26.34
CA GLY A 337 -28.78 22.19 27.07
C GLY A 337 -27.80 22.34 28.24
N TRP A 338 -26.74 21.52 28.29
CA TRP A 338 -25.74 21.55 29.35
C TRP A 338 -24.68 22.64 29.16
N VAL A 339 -24.55 23.17 27.94
CA VAL A 339 -23.66 24.28 27.61
C VAL A 339 -24.44 25.29 26.76
N SER A 340 -24.69 26.47 27.30
CA SER A 340 -25.22 27.62 26.58
C SER A 340 -24.07 28.41 25.94
N VAL A 341 -24.16 28.65 24.63
CA VAL A 341 -23.26 29.56 23.92
C VAL A 341 -23.68 30.98 24.26
N LEU A 342 -22.80 31.75 24.92
CA LEU A 342 -22.90 33.19 25.08
C LEU A 342 -22.55 33.92 23.79
#